data_AF-A0A7C4QVN5-F1
#
_entry.id   AF-A0A7C4QVN5-F1
#
_cell.length_a   1.000
_cell.length_b   1.000
_cell.length_c   1.000
_cell.angle_alpha   90.00
_cell.angle_beta   90.00
_cell.angle_gamma   90.00
#
_symmetry.space_group_name_H-M   'P 1'
#
loop_
_entity.id
_entity.type
_entity.pdbx_description
1 polymer ?
#
loop_
_entity_poly.entity_id
_entity_poly.type
_entity_poly.pdbx_seq_one_letter_code
_entity_poly.pdbx_strand_id
1 'polypeptide(L)'
;MKQRPLIILLALGNLGLAAALIVTLANRPLPRSAPVEVRQATNAPLRQRHHSPPPSPATPAPEAAGRLPRIWPQVESTDYAQYIANLRAIGCPEETIRDLIIADVNKLYAEKLRALNPSLKTTNEWWRYPATDPAAQREYYSQSRALNREKRDLVKALLGVDLDKEMQRQQGYVYGQAEPALDFLSADKRDKLQALLQKHQEQHRALYDQQPAYGGDWQQWQEQSRRLREQQQAEIAALLTPAELESYQARTSPTAQSLKVKLRAFEATEEEFLALFRLQKSFDDQYLYAPGMATNWPARQSAQKQLEAEVRKTLGEQRYAEYQRAQDPSWSSLVEVLRRHQLPATAADSIYELKKTAEEQKRQLMANRDLDAAERRAALAALKENAEQYALNLLGPAAFKEYQQMGGWWLANLGR
;
A
#
# COMPACT_ATOMS: atom_id res chain seq x y z
N MET A 1 57.51 15.19 -9.69
CA MET A 1 57.28 13.81 -9.19
C MET A 1 57.33 13.70 -7.64
N LYS A 2 56.74 14.62 -6.86
CA LYS A 2 56.80 14.54 -5.37
C LYS A 2 55.48 14.75 -4.61
N GLN A 3 54.32 14.87 -5.28
CA GLN A 3 53.01 14.97 -4.61
C GLN A 3 52.23 13.65 -4.53
N ARG A 4 52.74 12.58 -5.17
CA ARG A 4 52.10 11.26 -5.29
C ARG A 4 51.93 10.47 -3.97
N PRO A 5 52.88 10.49 -3.01
CA PRO A 5 52.70 9.73 -1.75
C PRO A 5 51.93 10.52 -0.67
N LEU A 6 51.83 11.84 -0.79
CA LEU A 6 51.28 12.71 0.25
C LEU A 6 49.75 12.55 0.40
N ILE A 7 49.05 12.34 -0.72
CA ILE A 7 47.58 12.21 -0.76
C ILE A 7 47.15 10.84 -0.20
N ILE A 8 47.92 9.79 -0.47
CA ILE A 8 47.69 8.44 0.07
C ILE A 8 47.93 8.43 1.59
N LEU A 9 48.96 9.13 2.07
CA LEU A 9 49.28 9.25 3.49
C LEU A 9 48.21 10.04 4.30
N LEU A 10 47.64 11.11 3.71
CA LEU A 10 46.58 11.89 4.37
C LEU A 10 45.25 11.11 4.48
N ALA A 11 44.93 10.26 3.50
CA ALA A 11 43.75 9.38 3.57
C ALA A 11 43.88 8.29 4.65
N LEU A 12 45.10 7.76 4.84
CA LEU A 12 45.39 6.76 5.88
C LEU A 12 45.42 7.35 7.30
N GLY A 13 45.86 8.60 7.45
CA GLY A 13 45.98 9.29 8.74
C GLY A 13 44.65 9.54 9.46
N ASN A 14 43.60 9.89 8.72
CA ASN A 14 42.28 10.17 9.32
C ASN A 14 41.53 8.90 9.77
N LEU A 15 41.86 7.73 9.23
CA LEU A 15 41.26 6.45 9.61
C LEU A 15 41.84 5.89 10.91
N GLY A 16 43.11 6.19 11.22
CA GLY A 16 43.76 5.76 12.46
C GLY A 16 43.14 6.36 13.73
N LEU A 17 42.63 7.60 13.64
CA LEU A 17 41.95 8.27 14.76
C LEU A 17 40.55 7.71 15.06
N ALA A 18 39.85 7.17 14.05
CA ALA A 18 38.56 6.53 14.22
C ALA A 18 38.66 5.13 14.87
N ALA A 19 39.72 4.37 14.57
CA ALA A 19 39.97 3.06 15.14
C ALA A 19 40.24 3.10 16.66
N ALA A 20 40.89 4.15 17.15
CA ALA A 20 41.16 4.33 18.57
C ALA A 20 39.88 4.58 19.40
N LEU A 21 38.85 5.20 18.82
CA LEU A 21 37.57 5.46 19.49
C LEU A 21 36.72 4.17 19.60
N ILE A 22 36.78 3.29 18.58
CA ILE A 22 36.03 2.02 18.50
C ILE A 22 36.44 1.03 19.60
N VAL A 23 37.73 0.96 19.93
CA VAL A 23 38.25 0.05 20.98
C VAL A 23 37.76 0.44 22.38
N THR A 24 37.51 1.73 22.62
CA THR A 24 37.05 2.21 23.94
C THR A 24 35.56 1.97 24.20
N LEU A 25 34.76 1.81 23.16
CA LEU A 25 33.30 1.65 23.26
C LEU A 25 32.83 0.18 23.20
N ALA A 26 33.65 -0.73 22.66
CA ALA A 26 33.31 -2.14 22.45
C ALA A 26 33.33 -3.04 23.72
N ASN A 27 33.78 -2.52 24.87
CA ASN A 27 33.96 -3.31 26.10
C ASN A 27 32.76 -3.32 27.07
N ARG A 28 31.51 -3.21 26.57
CA ARG A 28 30.31 -3.34 27.42
C ARG A 28 29.47 -4.59 27.06
N PRO A 29 29.25 -5.52 28.00
CA PRO A 29 28.49 -6.75 27.73
C PRO A 29 26.98 -6.48 27.69
N LEU A 30 26.30 -7.04 26.69
CA LEU A 30 24.84 -6.99 26.53
C LEU A 30 24.17 -8.24 27.15
N PRO A 31 22.97 -8.11 27.76
CA PRO A 31 22.22 -9.22 28.33
C PRO A 31 21.51 -10.06 27.26
N ARG A 32 21.45 -11.38 27.50
CA ARG A 32 20.78 -12.37 26.65
C ARG A 32 19.25 -12.31 26.80
N SER A 33 18.54 -12.28 25.68
CA SER A 33 17.07 -12.39 25.58
C SER A 33 16.60 -13.85 25.62
N ALA A 34 15.51 -14.10 26.35
CA ALA A 34 14.84 -15.39 26.48
C ALA A 34 13.76 -15.60 25.38
N PRO A 35 13.41 -16.85 25.02
CA PRO A 35 12.45 -17.14 23.95
C PRO A 35 10.98 -16.99 24.40
N VAL A 36 10.12 -16.65 23.43
CA VAL A 36 8.68 -16.40 23.57
C VAL A 36 7.88 -17.71 23.46
N GLU A 37 6.94 -17.92 24.38
CA GLU A 37 6.03 -19.08 24.40
C GLU A 37 4.72 -18.78 23.64
N VAL A 38 4.32 -19.69 22.75
CA VAL A 38 3.07 -19.59 21.97
C VAL A 38 1.90 -20.15 22.78
N ARG A 39 0.92 -19.30 23.11
CA ARG A 39 -0.33 -19.73 23.77
C ARG A 39 -1.36 -20.20 22.73
N GLN A 40 -1.97 -21.36 22.98
CA GLN A 40 -3.07 -21.89 22.17
C GLN A 40 -4.34 -21.05 22.35
N ALA A 41 -4.96 -20.63 21.24
CA ALA A 41 -6.23 -19.93 21.22
C ALA A 41 -7.39 -20.90 21.51
N THR A 42 -8.21 -20.60 22.52
CA THR A 42 -9.47 -21.31 22.82
C THR A 42 -10.65 -20.35 22.67
N ASN A 43 -11.68 -20.76 21.93
CA ASN A 43 -12.96 -20.04 21.79
C ASN A 43 -13.83 -20.23 23.05
N ALA A 44 -13.30 -19.89 24.23
CA ALA A 44 -14.10 -19.85 25.44
C ALA A 44 -14.83 -18.49 25.49
N PRO A 45 -16.17 -18.44 25.47
CA PRO A 45 -16.87 -17.19 25.68
C PRO A 45 -16.53 -16.66 27.07
N LEU A 46 -16.19 -15.36 27.15
CA LEU A 46 -16.05 -14.62 28.41
C LEU A 46 -17.37 -14.64 29.17
N ARG A 47 -17.60 -15.69 29.96
CA ARG A 47 -18.68 -15.71 30.95
C ARG A 47 -18.33 -14.70 32.02
N GLN A 48 -18.94 -13.52 31.95
CA GLN A 48 -19.01 -12.60 33.08
C GLN A 48 -19.58 -13.37 34.28
N ARG A 49 -18.80 -13.45 35.36
CA ARG A 49 -19.22 -14.10 36.61
C ARG A 49 -20.26 -13.21 37.29
N HIS A 50 -21.54 -13.46 37.02
CA HIS A 50 -22.58 -13.11 37.97
C HIS A 50 -22.53 -14.14 39.12
N HIS A 51 -22.37 -13.65 40.34
CA HIS A 51 -22.52 -14.45 41.55
C HIS A 51 -23.97 -14.93 41.66
N SER A 52 -24.19 -16.23 41.56
CA SER A 52 -25.48 -16.85 41.89
C SER A 52 -25.46 -17.41 43.33
N PRO A 53 -26.56 -17.35 44.09
CA PRO A 53 -26.67 -17.95 45.43
C PRO A 53 -26.75 -19.49 45.41
N PRO A 54 -26.62 -20.18 46.56
CA PRO A 54 -26.49 -21.65 46.63
C PRO A 54 -27.76 -22.41 46.20
N PRO A 55 -27.62 -23.68 45.77
CA PRO A 55 -28.68 -24.42 45.09
C PRO A 55 -29.77 -24.93 46.05
N SER A 56 -31.03 -24.65 45.70
CA SER A 56 -32.21 -25.37 46.19
C SER A 56 -32.47 -26.62 45.32
N PRO A 57 -33.15 -27.66 45.86
CA PRO A 57 -33.19 -29.00 45.28
C PRO A 57 -33.96 -29.04 43.95
N ALA A 58 -33.51 -29.99 43.12
CA ALA A 58 -33.88 -30.20 41.73
C ALA A 58 -35.40 -30.23 41.48
N THR A 59 -35.86 -29.30 40.65
CA THR A 59 -37.07 -29.44 39.83
C THR A 59 -36.66 -30.17 38.54
N PRO A 60 -37.42 -31.15 38.02
CA PRO A 60 -37.03 -31.88 36.82
C PRO A 60 -36.89 -30.93 35.63
N ALA A 61 -35.78 -31.07 34.92
CA ALA A 61 -35.46 -30.32 33.72
C ALA A 61 -36.58 -30.49 32.66
N PRO A 62 -37.02 -29.42 31.98
CA PRO A 62 -37.91 -29.60 30.85
C PRO A 62 -37.15 -30.33 29.74
N GLU A 63 -37.86 -31.29 29.17
CA GLU A 63 -37.54 -32.20 28.08
C GLU A 63 -37.22 -31.47 26.75
N ALA A 64 -36.22 -30.58 26.75
CA ALA A 64 -35.85 -29.77 25.58
C ALA A 64 -34.82 -30.46 24.67
N ALA A 65 -34.11 -31.47 25.18
CA ALA A 65 -33.04 -32.15 24.44
C ALA A 65 -33.55 -33.05 23.29
N GLY A 66 -34.84 -33.42 23.28
CA GLY A 66 -35.45 -34.30 22.27
C GLY A 66 -36.19 -33.59 21.13
N ARG A 67 -36.37 -32.25 21.18
CA ARG A 67 -37.16 -31.51 20.16
C ARG A 67 -36.35 -31.00 18.97
N LEU A 68 -35.05 -30.73 19.14
CA LEU A 68 -34.22 -30.11 18.10
C LEU A 68 -34.18 -30.89 16.75
N PRO A 69 -34.11 -32.24 16.71
CA PRO A 69 -34.03 -32.95 15.43
C PRO A 69 -35.31 -32.94 14.58
N ARG A 70 -36.49 -32.71 15.21
CA ARG A 70 -37.80 -32.79 14.52
C ARG A 70 -38.33 -31.43 14.01
N ILE A 71 -37.68 -30.33 14.37
CA ILE A 71 -38.13 -28.97 14.04
C ILE A 71 -37.56 -28.50 12.69
N TRP A 72 -36.37 -28.95 12.29
CA TRP A 72 -35.68 -28.44 11.09
C TRP A 72 -36.47 -28.58 9.78
N PRO A 73 -37.13 -29.71 9.47
CA PRO A 73 -37.95 -29.83 8.27
C PRO A 73 -39.19 -28.92 8.28
N GLN A 74 -39.58 -28.40 9.44
CA GLN A 74 -40.70 -27.45 9.60
C GLN A 74 -40.23 -25.99 9.54
N VAL A 75 -38.92 -25.75 9.71
CA VAL A 75 -38.31 -24.42 9.74
C VAL A 75 -37.70 -24.07 8.39
N GLU A 76 -37.00 -25.01 7.75
CA GLU A 76 -36.42 -24.81 6.42
C GLU A 76 -37.52 -24.59 5.37
N SER A 77 -37.38 -23.52 4.58
CA SER A 77 -38.25 -23.23 3.45
C SER A 77 -37.43 -22.75 2.28
N THR A 78 -37.88 -23.07 1.06
CA THR A 78 -37.32 -22.52 -0.17
C THR A 78 -37.68 -21.05 -0.38
N ASP A 79 -38.69 -20.54 0.35
CA ASP A 79 -39.01 -19.12 0.42
C ASP A 79 -38.25 -18.50 1.61
N TYR A 80 -37.29 -17.62 1.31
CA TYR A 80 -36.50 -16.93 2.33
C TYR A 80 -37.35 -16.09 3.29
N ALA A 81 -38.47 -15.50 2.85
CA ALA A 81 -39.33 -14.73 3.74
C ALA A 81 -40.02 -15.64 4.77
N GLN A 82 -40.50 -16.80 4.34
CA GLN A 82 -41.08 -17.81 5.21
C GLN A 82 -40.01 -18.46 6.11
N TYR A 83 -38.81 -18.72 5.58
CA TYR A 83 -37.70 -19.28 6.34
C TYR A 83 -37.27 -18.35 7.48
N ILE A 84 -37.13 -17.04 7.21
CA ILE A 84 -36.83 -16.02 8.22
C ILE A 84 -37.95 -15.95 9.27
N ALA A 85 -39.22 -15.97 8.85
CA ALA A 85 -40.36 -15.96 9.77
C ALA A 85 -40.37 -17.20 10.70
N ASN A 86 -40.07 -18.38 10.16
CA ASN A 86 -39.97 -19.62 10.93
C ASN A 86 -38.81 -19.55 11.95
N LEU A 87 -37.64 -19.04 11.55
CA LEU A 87 -36.49 -18.86 12.44
C LEU A 87 -36.80 -17.87 13.58
N ARG A 88 -37.52 -16.78 13.30
CA ARG A 88 -37.99 -15.85 14.33
C ARG A 88 -38.99 -16.49 15.28
N ALA A 89 -39.93 -17.30 14.75
CA ALA A 89 -40.97 -17.96 15.55
C ALA A 89 -40.39 -18.95 16.57
N ILE A 90 -39.23 -19.55 16.30
CA ILE A 90 -38.53 -20.44 17.24
C ILE A 90 -37.57 -19.69 18.20
N GLY A 91 -37.53 -18.36 18.15
CA GLY A 91 -36.72 -17.53 19.03
C GLY A 91 -35.23 -17.45 18.65
N CYS A 92 -34.88 -17.69 17.38
CA CYS A 92 -33.50 -17.55 16.90
C CYS A 92 -33.05 -16.09 17.00
N PRO A 93 -31.84 -15.79 17.53
CA PRO A 93 -31.30 -14.44 17.55
C PRO A 93 -31.15 -13.86 16.14
N GLU A 94 -31.46 -12.57 15.96
CA GLU A 94 -31.39 -11.91 14.62
C GLU A 94 -29.99 -11.97 13.99
N GLU A 95 -28.92 -11.96 14.80
CA GLU A 95 -27.55 -12.14 14.30
C GLU A 95 -27.36 -13.54 13.69
N THR A 96 -27.87 -14.57 14.36
CA THR A 96 -27.80 -15.95 13.86
C THR A 96 -28.66 -16.14 12.61
N ILE A 97 -29.85 -15.50 12.55
CA ILE A 97 -30.69 -15.49 11.35
C ILE A 97 -29.93 -14.86 10.18
N ARG A 98 -29.28 -13.70 10.43
CA ARG A 98 -28.50 -13.00 9.41
C ARG A 98 -27.38 -13.88 8.85
N ASP A 99 -26.57 -14.48 9.73
CA ASP A 99 -25.43 -15.31 9.32
C ASP A 99 -25.89 -16.53 8.52
N LEU A 100 -26.98 -17.19 8.95
CA LEU A 100 -27.54 -18.37 8.30
C LEU A 100 -28.06 -18.04 6.89
N ILE A 101 -28.84 -16.97 6.76
CA ILE A 101 -29.43 -16.56 5.48
C ILE A 101 -28.35 -16.07 4.52
N ILE A 102 -27.36 -15.31 5.00
CA ILE A 102 -26.22 -14.89 4.15
C ILE A 102 -25.43 -16.10 3.66
N ALA A 103 -25.18 -17.10 4.53
CA ALA A 103 -24.50 -18.32 4.13
C ALA A 103 -25.28 -19.10 3.07
N ASP A 104 -26.59 -19.25 3.23
CA ASP A 104 -27.43 -20.00 2.29
C ASP A 104 -27.58 -19.28 0.94
N VAL A 105 -27.80 -17.96 0.95
CA VAL A 105 -27.80 -17.16 -0.27
C VAL A 105 -26.44 -17.23 -0.98
N ASN A 106 -25.33 -17.17 -0.23
CA ASN A 106 -24.00 -17.33 -0.81
C ASN A 106 -23.84 -18.71 -1.48
N LYS A 107 -24.39 -19.78 -0.90
CA LYS A 107 -24.38 -21.13 -1.48
C LYS A 107 -25.17 -21.17 -2.79
N LEU A 108 -26.39 -20.62 -2.81
CA LEU A 108 -27.24 -20.56 -4.00
C LEU A 108 -26.53 -19.84 -5.17
N TYR A 109 -25.94 -18.68 -4.92
CA TYR A 109 -25.25 -17.92 -5.97
C TYR A 109 -23.88 -18.51 -6.33
N ALA A 110 -23.22 -19.22 -5.42
CA ALA A 110 -22.00 -19.97 -5.77
C ALA A 110 -22.28 -21.08 -6.78
N GLU A 111 -23.42 -21.78 -6.66
CA GLU A 111 -23.86 -22.78 -7.65
C GLU A 111 -24.18 -22.14 -9.00
N LYS A 112 -24.92 -21.03 -9.01
CA LYS A 112 -25.19 -20.25 -10.24
C LYS A 112 -23.89 -19.81 -10.92
N LEU A 113 -22.93 -19.26 -10.16
CA LEU A 113 -21.62 -18.83 -10.69
C LEU A 113 -20.79 -20.00 -11.23
N ARG A 114 -20.80 -21.15 -10.54
CA ARG A 114 -20.14 -22.36 -11.04
C ARG A 114 -20.73 -22.81 -12.37
N ALA A 115 -22.05 -22.84 -12.51
CA ALA A 115 -22.72 -23.24 -13.76
C ALA A 115 -22.36 -22.31 -14.94
N LEU A 116 -22.03 -21.05 -14.66
CA LEU A 116 -21.60 -20.09 -15.68
C LEU A 116 -20.14 -20.27 -16.11
N ASN A 117 -19.29 -20.92 -15.31
CA ASN A 117 -17.84 -20.94 -15.53
C ASN A 117 -17.48 -21.63 -16.87
N PRO A 118 -16.90 -20.90 -17.84
CA PRO A 118 -16.53 -21.45 -19.15
C PRO A 118 -15.45 -22.54 -19.05
N SER A 119 -14.61 -22.52 -18.00
CA SER A 119 -13.58 -23.54 -17.80
C SER A 119 -14.14 -24.91 -17.44
N LEU A 120 -15.40 -25.00 -16.97
CA LEU A 120 -16.08 -26.28 -16.73
C LEU A 120 -16.68 -26.87 -18.00
N LYS A 121 -16.83 -26.06 -19.06
CA LYS A 121 -17.40 -26.46 -20.36
C LYS A 121 -16.33 -26.85 -21.38
N THR A 122 -15.07 -26.51 -21.12
CA THR A 122 -13.94 -26.81 -22.00
C THR A 122 -13.18 -28.02 -21.44
N THR A 123 -12.97 -29.05 -22.25
CA THR A 123 -12.16 -30.21 -21.87
C THR A 123 -10.73 -29.73 -21.56
N ASN A 124 -10.41 -29.58 -20.28
CA ASN A 124 -9.09 -29.12 -19.81
C ASN A 124 -8.05 -30.22 -20.08
N GLU A 125 -7.49 -30.25 -21.27
CA GLU A 125 -6.25 -30.95 -21.57
C GLU A 125 -5.12 -30.29 -20.75
N TRP A 126 -4.74 -30.87 -19.61
CA TRP A 126 -3.80 -30.26 -18.64
C TRP A 126 -2.43 -29.89 -19.23
N TRP A 127 -2.07 -30.45 -20.39
CA TRP A 127 -0.85 -30.18 -21.16
C TRP A 127 -0.98 -29.01 -22.15
N ARG A 128 -2.13 -28.34 -22.24
CA ARG A 128 -2.34 -27.17 -23.11
C ARG A 128 -2.76 -25.96 -22.30
N TYR A 129 -2.25 -24.80 -22.69
CA TYR A 129 -2.78 -23.55 -22.19
C TYR A 129 -4.24 -23.43 -22.67
N PRO A 130 -5.23 -23.27 -21.77
CA PRO A 130 -6.62 -23.21 -22.18
C PRO A 130 -6.81 -22.00 -23.11
N ALA A 131 -7.19 -22.28 -24.35
CA ALA A 131 -7.59 -21.25 -25.30
C ALA A 131 -8.90 -20.63 -24.79
N THR A 132 -8.78 -19.56 -24.01
CA THR A 132 -9.93 -18.85 -23.46
C THR A 132 -10.40 -17.87 -24.52
N ASP A 133 -11.57 -18.12 -25.12
CA ASP A 133 -12.20 -17.17 -26.03
C ASP A 133 -12.46 -15.84 -25.29
N PRO A 134 -11.86 -14.71 -25.74
CA PRO A 134 -12.08 -13.41 -25.12
C PRO A 134 -13.55 -13.00 -25.08
N ALA A 135 -14.39 -13.43 -26.04
CA ALA A 135 -15.82 -13.13 -26.04
C ALA A 135 -16.57 -13.92 -24.96
N ALA A 136 -16.36 -15.24 -24.88
CA ALA A 136 -16.89 -16.07 -23.81
C ALA A 136 -16.45 -15.59 -22.40
N GLN A 137 -15.21 -15.12 -22.27
CA GLN A 137 -14.70 -14.58 -21.01
C GLN A 137 -15.40 -13.28 -20.61
N ARG A 138 -15.62 -12.36 -21.56
CA ARG A 138 -16.39 -11.12 -21.32
C ARG A 138 -17.82 -11.43 -20.90
N GLU A 139 -18.48 -12.37 -21.58
CA GLU A 139 -19.85 -12.78 -21.25
C GLU A 139 -19.93 -13.40 -19.85
N TYR A 140 -18.99 -14.29 -19.50
CA TYR A 140 -18.89 -14.86 -18.16
C TYR A 140 -18.73 -13.77 -17.08
N TYR A 141 -17.85 -12.79 -17.29
CA TYR A 141 -17.68 -11.69 -16.35
C TYR A 141 -18.94 -10.84 -16.24
N SER A 142 -19.64 -10.57 -17.35
CA SER A 142 -20.91 -9.85 -17.37
C SER A 142 -21.99 -10.54 -16.54
N GLN A 143 -22.24 -11.81 -16.82
CA GLN A 143 -23.26 -12.60 -16.13
C GLN A 143 -22.91 -12.80 -14.64
N SER A 144 -21.62 -13.02 -14.33
CA SER A 144 -21.15 -13.13 -12.94
C SER A 144 -21.41 -11.85 -12.14
N ARG A 145 -21.30 -10.67 -12.77
CA ARG A 145 -21.62 -9.39 -12.10
C ARG A 145 -23.12 -9.22 -11.90
N ALA A 146 -23.93 -9.56 -12.89
CA ALA A 146 -25.39 -9.52 -12.77
C ALA A 146 -25.85 -10.37 -11.58
N LEU A 147 -25.34 -11.59 -11.46
CA LEU A 147 -25.61 -12.48 -10.33
C LEU A 147 -25.13 -11.91 -8.99
N ASN A 148 -23.93 -11.31 -8.93
CA ASN A 148 -23.46 -10.70 -7.69
C ASN A 148 -24.27 -9.45 -7.30
N ARG A 149 -24.82 -8.69 -8.26
CA ARG A 149 -25.75 -7.59 -7.99
C ARG A 149 -27.07 -8.13 -7.44
N GLU A 150 -27.67 -9.10 -8.12
CA GLU A 150 -28.90 -9.78 -7.69
C GLU A 150 -28.74 -10.36 -6.26
N LYS A 151 -27.58 -10.96 -5.96
CA LYS A 151 -27.24 -11.45 -4.63
C LYS A 151 -27.25 -10.34 -3.56
N ARG A 152 -26.61 -9.20 -3.84
CA ARG A 152 -26.57 -8.05 -2.92
C ARG A 152 -27.96 -7.46 -2.71
N ASP A 153 -28.74 -7.31 -3.77
CA ASP A 153 -30.10 -6.80 -3.72
C ASP A 153 -31.03 -7.74 -2.95
N LEU A 154 -30.88 -9.05 -3.12
CA LEU A 154 -31.64 -10.06 -2.39
C LEU A 154 -31.32 -10.01 -0.88
N VAL A 155 -30.05 -9.98 -0.49
CA VAL A 155 -29.66 -9.89 0.93
C VAL A 155 -30.19 -8.60 1.56
N LYS A 156 -30.10 -7.48 0.83
CA LYS A 156 -30.63 -6.20 1.27
C LYS A 156 -32.15 -6.23 1.44
N ALA A 157 -32.88 -6.85 0.51
CA ALA A 157 -34.33 -6.99 0.59
C ALA A 157 -34.77 -7.90 1.74
N LEU A 158 -34.06 -9.00 1.98
CA LEU A 158 -34.42 -10.00 3.00
C LEU A 158 -34.09 -9.55 4.43
N LEU A 159 -32.93 -8.93 4.63
CA LEU A 159 -32.36 -8.68 5.95
C LEU A 159 -32.19 -7.19 6.27
N GLY A 160 -32.37 -6.30 5.28
CA GLY A 160 -32.14 -4.86 5.45
C GLY A 160 -30.65 -4.50 5.62
N VAL A 161 -29.74 -5.45 5.42
CA VAL A 161 -28.29 -5.24 5.59
C VAL A 161 -27.58 -5.16 4.25
N ASP A 162 -26.51 -4.37 4.22
CA ASP A 162 -25.58 -4.36 3.10
C ASP A 162 -24.65 -5.58 3.21
N LEU A 163 -24.69 -6.45 2.20
CA LEU A 163 -23.91 -7.69 2.19
C LEU A 163 -22.40 -7.42 2.25
N ASP A 164 -21.91 -6.38 1.58
CA ASP A 164 -20.47 -6.08 1.54
C ASP A 164 -20.02 -5.58 2.93
N LYS A 165 -20.81 -4.74 3.60
CA LYS A 165 -20.54 -4.28 4.97
C LYS A 165 -20.55 -5.44 5.98
N GLU A 166 -21.50 -6.36 5.86
CA GLU A 166 -21.62 -7.50 6.78
C GLU A 166 -20.48 -8.51 6.58
N MET A 167 -20.07 -8.79 5.35
CA MET A 167 -18.92 -9.66 5.07
C MET A 167 -17.61 -9.08 5.64
N GLN A 168 -17.42 -7.77 5.54
CA GLN A 168 -16.28 -7.08 6.14
C GLN A 168 -16.29 -7.20 7.67
N ARG A 169 -17.44 -6.94 8.31
CA ARG A 169 -17.63 -7.11 9.76
C ARG A 169 -17.21 -8.50 10.22
N GLN A 170 -17.68 -9.55 9.54
CA GLN A 170 -17.40 -10.94 9.91
C GLN A 170 -15.92 -11.32 9.73
N GLN A 171 -15.24 -10.74 8.75
CA GLN A 171 -13.82 -11.00 8.47
C GLN A 171 -12.87 -10.23 9.43
N GLY A 172 -13.41 -9.52 10.42
CA GLY A 172 -12.61 -8.67 11.31
C GLY A 172 -12.02 -7.45 10.59
N TYR A 173 -12.47 -7.17 9.36
CA TYR A 173 -12.22 -5.88 8.73
C TYR A 173 -13.07 -4.85 9.47
N VAL A 174 -12.47 -4.22 10.48
CA VAL A 174 -12.91 -2.90 10.92
C VAL A 174 -12.96 -2.05 9.66
N TYR A 175 -14.13 -1.48 9.36
CA TYR A 175 -14.29 -0.35 8.44
C TYR A 175 -13.03 0.53 8.55
N GLY A 176 -12.08 0.52 7.59
CA GLY A 176 -10.73 0.89 8.08
C GLY A 176 -9.51 0.98 7.18
N GLN A 177 -9.45 0.39 5.99
CA GLN A 177 -8.35 0.76 5.06
C GLN A 177 -8.63 2.13 4.40
N ALA A 178 -9.90 2.58 4.42
CA ALA A 178 -10.32 3.91 3.96
C ALA A 178 -10.80 4.85 5.09
N GLU A 179 -11.11 4.37 6.31
CA GLU A 179 -11.66 5.25 7.36
C GLU A 179 -10.68 6.27 7.95
N PRO A 180 -9.40 5.95 8.25
CA PRO A 180 -8.47 7.01 8.67
C PRO A 180 -8.32 8.07 7.58
N ALA A 181 -8.48 7.69 6.31
CA ALA A 181 -8.40 8.61 5.20
C ALA A 181 -9.65 9.51 5.07
N LEU A 182 -10.77 9.19 5.71
CA LEU A 182 -12.05 9.90 5.58
C LEU A 182 -12.65 10.38 6.91
N ASP A 183 -11.92 10.26 8.02
CA ASP A 183 -12.37 10.62 9.38
C ASP A 183 -12.85 12.09 9.52
N PHE A 184 -12.33 12.98 8.69
CA PHE A 184 -12.72 14.38 8.60
C PHE A 184 -14.13 14.59 8.02
N LEU A 185 -14.74 13.56 7.44
CA LEU A 185 -16.11 13.59 6.90
C LEU A 185 -17.14 13.05 7.90
N SER A 186 -18.29 13.72 7.98
CA SER A 186 -19.46 13.19 8.70
C SER A 186 -19.87 11.81 8.18
N ALA A 187 -20.49 10.98 9.02
CA ALA A 187 -20.95 9.64 8.63
C ALA A 187 -21.85 9.64 7.38
N ASP A 188 -22.80 10.58 7.28
CA ASP A 188 -23.67 10.72 6.11
C ASP A 188 -22.89 11.02 4.82
N LYS A 189 -21.92 11.95 4.87
CA LYS A 189 -21.06 12.23 3.71
C LYS A 189 -20.17 11.03 3.35
N ARG A 190 -19.67 10.27 4.33
CA ARG A 190 -18.89 9.05 4.08
C ARG A 190 -19.71 7.99 3.36
N ASP A 191 -20.93 7.74 3.82
CA ASP A 191 -21.84 6.78 3.16
C ASP A 191 -22.19 7.24 1.73
N LYS A 192 -22.52 8.53 1.54
CA LYS A 192 -22.79 9.10 0.21
C LYS A 192 -21.59 9.00 -0.72
N LEU A 193 -20.38 9.31 -0.22
CA LEU A 193 -19.15 9.22 -0.99
C LEU A 193 -18.83 7.77 -1.36
N GLN A 194 -18.99 6.82 -0.43
CA GLN A 194 -18.76 5.41 -0.69
C GLN A 194 -19.73 4.88 -1.77
N ALA A 195 -21.02 5.21 -1.67
CA ALA A 195 -22.01 4.84 -2.68
C ALA A 195 -21.68 5.45 -4.05
N LEU A 196 -21.23 6.71 -4.07
CA LEU A 196 -20.79 7.40 -5.28
C LEU A 196 -19.60 6.70 -5.94
N LEU A 197 -18.56 6.38 -5.15
CA LEU A 197 -17.37 5.69 -5.65
C LEU A 197 -17.69 4.29 -6.17
N GLN A 198 -18.60 3.57 -5.50
CA GLN A 198 -19.06 2.25 -5.94
C GLN A 198 -19.80 2.34 -7.28
N LYS A 199 -20.72 3.30 -7.43
CA LYS A 199 -21.41 3.58 -8.70
C LYS A 199 -20.41 3.84 -9.84
N HIS A 200 -19.44 4.73 -9.62
CA HIS A 200 -18.43 5.06 -10.64
C HIS A 200 -17.50 3.88 -10.93
N GLN A 201 -17.13 3.08 -9.93
CA GLN A 201 -16.35 1.86 -10.13
C GLN A 201 -17.08 0.87 -11.05
N GLU A 202 -18.40 0.71 -10.88
CA GLU A 202 -19.22 -0.12 -11.77
C GLU A 202 -19.28 0.45 -13.19
N GLN A 203 -19.39 1.76 -13.35
CA GLN A 203 -19.37 2.43 -14.67
C GLN A 203 -18.02 2.29 -15.37
N HIS A 204 -16.90 2.52 -14.67
CA HIS A 204 -15.54 2.37 -15.22
C HIS A 204 -15.29 0.94 -15.65
N ARG A 205 -15.74 -0.04 -14.85
CA ARG A 205 -15.62 -1.46 -15.20
C ARG A 205 -16.45 -1.81 -16.44
N ALA A 206 -17.70 -1.34 -16.53
CA ALA A 206 -18.54 -1.56 -17.70
C ALA A 206 -17.94 -0.97 -18.99
N LEU A 207 -17.33 0.23 -18.89
CA LEU A 207 -16.62 0.86 -20.00
C LEU A 207 -15.35 0.09 -20.38
N TYR A 208 -14.63 -0.45 -19.39
CA TYR A 208 -13.45 -1.29 -19.63
C TYR A 208 -13.81 -2.59 -20.35
N ASP A 209 -14.95 -3.21 -20.06
CA ASP A 209 -15.40 -4.41 -20.79
C ASP A 209 -15.75 -4.12 -22.27
N GLN A 210 -16.12 -2.87 -22.57
CA GLN A 210 -16.39 -2.37 -23.92
C GLN A 210 -15.12 -1.86 -24.62
N GLN A 211 -13.94 -2.14 -24.05
CA GLN A 211 -12.67 -1.74 -24.66
C GLN A 211 -12.58 -2.27 -26.11
N PRO A 212 -12.28 -1.39 -27.09
CA PRO A 212 -12.16 -1.80 -28.49
C PRO A 212 -11.05 -2.84 -28.68
N ALA A 213 -11.27 -3.78 -29.60
CA ALA A 213 -10.21 -4.65 -30.07
C ALA A 213 -9.19 -3.86 -30.92
N TYR A 214 -8.08 -4.51 -31.31
CA TYR A 214 -7.12 -3.91 -32.23
C TYR A 214 -7.81 -3.42 -33.51
N GLY A 215 -7.62 -2.16 -33.88
CA GLY A 215 -8.30 -1.51 -35.02
C GLY A 215 -9.71 -0.96 -34.74
N GLY A 216 -10.23 -1.05 -33.52
CA GLY A 216 -11.49 -0.42 -33.12
C GLY A 216 -11.38 1.09 -32.82
N ASP A 217 -12.49 1.74 -32.47
CA ASP A 217 -12.54 3.19 -32.22
C ASP A 217 -11.99 3.55 -30.83
N TRP A 218 -10.66 3.63 -30.73
CA TRP A 218 -9.94 4.02 -29.54
C TRP A 218 -10.18 5.49 -29.15
N GLN A 219 -10.51 6.37 -30.09
CA GLN A 219 -10.75 7.78 -29.80
C GLN A 219 -12.06 7.96 -29.02
N GLN A 220 -13.13 7.31 -29.49
CA GLN A 220 -14.41 7.35 -28.80
C GLN A 220 -14.30 6.74 -27.39
N TRP A 221 -13.61 5.62 -27.23
CA TRP A 221 -13.40 4.99 -25.92
C TRP A 221 -12.58 5.86 -24.96
N GLN A 222 -11.54 6.54 -25.46
CA GLN A 222 -10.75 7.50 -24.67
C GLN A 222 -11.58 8.69 -24.21
N GLU A 223 -12.42 9.24 -25.09
CA GLU A 223 -13.32 10.36 -24.78
C GLU A 223 -14.38 9.96 -23.75
N GLN A 224 -15.00 8.78 -23.90
CA GLN A 224 -15.93 8.24 -22.89
C GLN A 224 -15.24 8.06 -21.53
N SER A 225 -14.03 7.51 -21.54
CA SER A 225 -13.23 7.31 -20.32
C SER A 225 -12.88 8.65 -19.66
N ARG A 226 -12.57 9.68 -20.46
CA ARG A 226 -12.30 11.04 -19.98
C ARG A 226 -13.54 11.65 -19.35
N ARG A 227 -14.68 11.62 -20.05
CA ARG A 227 -15.96 12.14 -19.54
C ARG A 227 -16.39 11.46 -18.26
N LEU A 228 -16.21 10.14 -18.15
CA LEU A 228 -16.55 9.40 -16.94
C LEU A 228 -15.67 9.83 -15.74
N ARG A 229 -14.37 10.06 -15.96
CA ARG A 229 -13.48 10.62 -14.92
C ARG A 229 -13.89 12.04 -14.52
N GLU A 230 -14.22 12.90 -15.49
CA GLU A 230 -14.67 14.28 -15.23
C GLU A 230 -16.00 14.31 -14.47
N GLN A 231 -16.95 13.45 -14.84
CA GLN A 231 -18.21 13.29 -14.15
C GLN A 231 -17.99 12.84 -12.70
N GLN A 232 -17.13 11.83 -12.48
CA GLN A 232 -16.78 11.38 -11.13
C GLN A 232 -16.22 12.53 -10.29
N GLN A 233 -15.27 13.29 -10.85
CA GLN A 233 -14.64 14.40 -10.15
C GLN A 233 -15.64 15.52 -9.82
N ALA A 234 -16.57 15.81 -10.74
CA ALA A 234 -17.62 16.80 -10.53
C ALA A 234 -18.64 16.36 -9.47
N GLU A 235 -19.09 15.10 -9.48
CA GLU A 235 -20.01 14.57 -8.47
C GLU A 235 -19.36 14.53 -7.07
N ILE A 236 -18.06 14.19 -6.97
CA ILE A 236 -17.31 14.27 -5.70
C ILE A 236 -17.20 15.73 -5.24
N ALA A 237 -16.87 16.66 -6.13
CA ALA A 237 -16.73 18.09 -5.80
C ALA A 237 -18.07 18.75 -5.42
N ALA A 238 -19.20 18.24 -5.90
CA ALA A 238 -20.53 18.69 -5.49
C ALA A 238 -20.93 18.18 -4.09
N LEU A 239 -20.40 17.02 -3.68
CA LEU A 239 -20.68 16.41 -2.38
C LEU A 239 -19.79 16.98 -1.26
N LEU A 240 -18.55 17.33 -1.59
CA LEU A 240 -17.54 17.80 -0.65
C LEU A 240 -17.35 19.32 -0.75
N THR A 241 -17.18 19.99 0.40
CA THR A 241 -16.72 21.38 0.40
C THR A 241 -15.31 21.48 -0.20
N PRO A 242 -14.84 22.67 -0.65
CA PRO A 242 -13.49 22.81 -1.20
C PRO A 242 -12.37 22.30 -0.25
N ALA A 243 -12.50 22.54 1.05
CA ALA A 243 -11.54 22.07 2.06
C ALA A 243 -11.60 20.54 2.27
N GLU A 244 -12.81 19.96 2.29
CA GLU A 244 -13.01 18.51 2.36
C GLU A 244 -12.48 17.81 1.10
N LEU A 245 -12.67 18.42 -0.07
CA LEU A 245 -12.18 17.91 -1.33
C LEU A 245 -10.65 17.88 -1.38
N GLU A 246 -10.00 18.95 -0.92
CA GLU A 246 -8.54 18.99 -0.81
C GLU A 246 -8.03 17.90 0.14
N SER A 247 -8.64 17.77 1.32
CA SER A 247 -8.29 16.74 2.30
C SER A 247 -8.48 15.33 1.73
N TYR A 248 -9.59 15.10 1.03
CA TYR A 248 -9.87 13.86 0.32
C TYR A 248 -8.78 13.54 -0.70
N GLN A 249 -8.43 14.49 -1.56
CA GLN A 249 -7.42 14.31 -2.61
C GLN A 249 -6.02 14.13 -2.02
N ALA A 250 -5.65 14.88 -0.97
CA ALA A 250 -4.37 14.76 -0.26
C ALA A 250 -4.21 13.39 0.43
N ARG A 251 -5.31 12.67 0.67
CA ARG A 251 -5.30 11.35 1.29
C ARG A 251 -5.42 10.19 0.31
N THR A 252 -6.17 10.38 -0.79
CA THR A 252 -6.59 9.29 -1.69
C THR A 252 -6.03 9.36 -3.11
N SER A 253 -5.54 10.53 -3.56
CA SER A 253 -5.10 10.69 -4.95
C SER A 253 -3.78 9.95 -5.26
N PRO A 254 -3.55 9.54 -6.52
CA PRO A 254 -2.27 8.98 -6.94
C PRO A 254 -1.09 9.94 -6.72
N THR A 255 -1.30 11.25 -6.95
CA THR A 255 -0.31 12.30 -6.66
C THR A 255 0.07 12.31 -5.19
N ALA A 256 -0.90 12.26 -4.29
CA ALA A 256 -0.65 12.18 -2.86
C ALA A 256 0.11 10.91 -2.48
N GLN A 257 -0.26 9.75 -3.04
CA GLN A 257 0.42 8.49 -2.76
C GLN A 257 1.88 8.53 -3.26
N SER A 258 2.12 9.06 -4.46
CA SER A 258 3.48 9.27 -4.98
C SER A 258 4.28 10.21 -4.09
N LEU A 259 3.67 11.31 -3.67
CA LEU A 259 4.31 12.30 -2.81
C LEU A 259 4.66 11.73 -1.43
N LYS A 260 3.77 10.97 -0.79
CA LYS A 260 4.04 10.28 0.48
C LYS A 260 5.25 9.35 0.38
N VAL A 261 5.39 8.63 -0.73
CA VAL A 261 6.57 7.77 -0.98
C VAL A 261 7.84 8.60 -1.13
N LYS A 262 7.80 9.68 -1.93
CA LYS A 262 8.94 10.58 -2.13
C LYS A 262 9.38 11.29 -0.84
N LEU A 263 8.42 11.64 0.01
CA LEU A 263 8.65 12.37 1.25
C LEU A 263 8.94 11.46 2.46
N ARG A 264 9.01 10.13 2.26
CA ARG A 264 9.22 9.17 3.34
C ARG A 264 10.47 9.47 4.20
N ALA A 265 11.52 10.01 3.58
CA ALA A 265 12.77 10.36 4.25
C ALA A 265 12.96 11.89 4.46
N PHE A 266 11.90 12.69 4.24
CA PHE A 266 11.91 14.15 4.41
C PHE A 266 11.27 14.61 5.73
N GLU A 267 10.51 13.73 6.39
CA GLU A 267 9.73 14.04 7.60
C GLU A 267 8.95 15.36 7.42
N ALA A 268 8.09 15.39 6.40
CA ALA A 268 7.24 16.56 6.14
C ALA A 268 6.24 16.78 7.26
N THR A 269 6.05 18.03 7.67
CA THR A 269 4.87 18.46 8.43
C THR A 269 3.61 18.37 7.56
N GLU A 270 2.43 18.42 8.18
CA GLU A 270 1.16 18.41 7.44
C GLU A 270 1.05 19.62 6.51
N GLU A 271 1.47 20.80 6.99
CA GLU A 271 1.46 22.05 6.23
C GLU A 271 2.40 21.97 5.02
N GLU A 272 3.62 21.46 5.20
CA GLU A 272 4.57 21.25 4.11
C GLU A 272 4.05 20.23 3.10
N PHE A 273 3.47 19.13 3.59
CA PHE A 273 2.88 18.11 2.73
C PHE A 273 1.76 18.69 1.86
N LEU A 274 0.83 19.44 2.45
CA LEU A 274 -0.29 20.05 1.72
C LEU A 274 0.22 21.10 0.72
N ALA A 275 1.22 21.90 1.08
CA ALA A 275 1.80 22.88 0.16
C ALA A 275 2.47 22.20 -1.06
N LEU A 276 3.29 21.17 -0.82
CA LEU A 276 3.92 20.38 -1.88
C LEU A 276 2.89 19.62 -2.71
N PHE A 277 1.83 19.13 -2.09
CA PHE A 277 0.73 18.44 -2.76
C PHE A 277 0.02 19.35 -3.76
N ARG A 278 -0.32 20.59 -3.39
CA ARG A 278 -0.94 21.56 -4.31
C ARG A 278 -0.08 21.82 -5.54
N LEU A 279 1.23 22.03 -5.32
CA LEU A 279 2.20 22.28 -6.39
C LEU A 279 2.32 21.06 -7.33
N GLN A 280 2.52 19.86 -6.76
CA GLN A 280 2.65 18.63 -7.55
C GLN A 280 1.35 18.29 -8.28
N LYS A 281 0.19 18.50 -7.65
CA LYS A 281 -1.12 18.21 -8.24
C LYS A 281 -1.38 19.09 -9.47
N SER A 282 -1.10 20.39 -9.38
CA SER A 282 -1.23 21.29 -10.54
C SER A 282 -0.35 20.84 -11.71
N PHE A 283 0.85 20.33 -11.43
CA PHE A 283 1.74 19.78 -12.45
C PHE A 283 1.20 18.46 -13.03
N ASP A 284 0.78 17.52 -12.18
CA ASP A 284 0.31 16.20 -12.62
C ASP A 284 -0.98 16.30 -13.46
N ASP A 285 -1.93 17.16 -13.06
CA ASP A 285 -3.17 17.38 -13.80
C ASP A 285 -2.92 17.89 -15.23
N GLN A 286 -1.87 18.70 -15.41
CA GLN A 286 -1.51 19.27 -16.72
C GLN A 286 -0.61 18.35 -17.55
N TYR A 287 0.32 17.61 -16.92
CA TYR A 287 1.42 16.95 -17.63
C TYR A 287 1.49 15.43 -17.45
N LEU A 288 0.82 14.84 -16.46
CA LEU A 288 0.88 13.39 -16.18
C LEU A 288 -0.36 12.65 -16.70
N TYR A 289 -1.53 13.28 -16.66
CA TYR A 289 -2.81 12.65 -17.02
C TYR A 289 -3.44 13.18 -18.33
N ALA A 290 -2.74 14.07 -19.04
CA ALA A 290 -3.23 14.67 -20.28
C ALA A 290 -3.07 13.70 -21.50
N PRO A 291 -4.08 13.60 -22.39
CA PRO A 291 -3.96 12.88 -23.66
C PRO A 291 -2.84 13.48 -24.54
N GLY A 292 -2.00 12.64 -25.16
CA GLY A 292 -0.92 13.10 -26.04
C GLY A 292 0.44 13.30 -25.36
N MET A 293 0.70 12.63 -24.23
CA MET A 293 1.96 12.70 -23.47
C MET A 293 3.27 12.58 -24.29
N ALA A 294 3.24 11.96 -25.46
CA ALA A 294 4.42 11.79 -26.31
C ALA A 294 4.91 13.10 -26.97
N THR A 295 4.09 14.15 -27.07
CA THR A 295 4.36 15.29 -27.97
C THR A 295 4.88 16.57 -27.32
N ASN A 296 4.99 16.68 -25.97
CA ASN A 296 5.36 17.95 -25.31
C ASN A 296 6.49 17.86 -24.26
N TRP A 297 7.53 17.08 -24.56
CA TRP A 297 8.70 16.91 -23.69
C TRP A 297 9.39 18.22 -23.26
N PRO A 298 9.62 19.22 -24.16
CA PRO A 298 10.29 20.46 -23.77
C PRO A 298 9.47 21.33 -22.79
N ALA A 299 8.15 21.45 -22.98
CA ALA A 299 7.31 22.22 -22.06
C ALA A 299 7.26 21.54 -20.68
N ARG A 300 7.20 20.20 -20.65
CA ARG A 300 7.27 19.45 -19.39
C ARG A 300 8.58 19.70 -18.64
N GLN A 301 9.71 19.74 -19.34
CA GLN A 301 11.00 20.02 -18.70
C GLN A 301 11.06 21.46 -18.13
N SER A 302 10.48 22.43 -18.83
CA SER A 302 10.36 23.81 -18.33
C SER A 302 9.47 23.88 -17.09
N ALA A 303 8.29 23.25 -17.15
CA ALA A 303 7.35 23.19 -16.03
C ALA A 303 7.94 22.45 -14.81
N GLN A 304 8.76 21.43 -15.03
CA GLN A 304 9.47 20.73 -13.96
C GLN A 304 10.47 21.66 -13.24
N LYS A 305 11.23 22.48 -13.99
CA LYS A 305 12.13 23.48 -13.39
C LYS A 305 11.36 24.56 -12.61
N GLN A 306 10.21 24.98 -13.11
CA GLN A 306 9.34 25.93 -12.40
C GLN A 306 8.78 25.32 -11.12
N LEU A 307 8.33 24.06 -11.16
CA LEU A 307 7.89 23.32 -9.98
C LEU A 307 9.00 23.26 -8.93
N GLU A 308 10.24 22.92 -9.32
CA GLU A 308 11.39 22.90 -8.41
C GLU A 308 11.67 24.28 -7.79
N ALA A 309 11.55 25.36 -8.57
CA ALA A 309 11.71 26.73 -8.07
C ALA A 309 10.63 27.11 -7.04
N GLU A 310 9.37 26.77 -7.31
CA GLU A 310 8.26 27.04 -6.38
C GLU A 310 8.36 26.16 -5.12
N VAL A 311 8.79 24.91 -5.24
CA VAL A 311 9.07 24.04 -4.09
C VAL A 311 10.19 24.64 -3.23
N ARG A 312 11.27 25.10 -3.84
CA ARG A 312 12.38 25.77 -3.12
C ARG A 312 11.91 27.03 -2.39
N LYS A 313 11.09 27.85 -3.05
CA LYS A 313 10.52 29.07 -2.45
C LYS A 313 9.59 28.75 -1.29
N THR A 314 8.79 27.69 -1.40
CA THR A 314 7.81 27.27 -0.38
C THR A 314 8.48 26.70 0.86
N LEU A 315 9.51 25.86 0.69
CA LEU A 315 10.23 25.23 1.80
C LEU A 315 11.31 26.14 2.41
N GLY A 316 11.84 27.09 1.64
CA GLY A 316 13.05 27.83 2.00
C GLY A 316 14.33 26.99 1.82
N GLU A 317 15.50 27.63 1.87
CA GLU A 317 16.78 27.01 1.48
C GLU A 317 17.14 25.77 2.30
N GLN A 318 16.97 25.82 3.63
CA GLN A 318 17.38 24.72 4.51
C GLN A 318 16.51 23.48 4.31
N ARG A 319 15.18 23.62 4.37
CA ARG A 319 14.25 22.51 4.14
C ARG A 319 14.28 22.04 2.70
N TYR A 320 14.54 22.91 1.72
CA TYR A 320 14.74 22.48 0.35
C TYR A 320 15.97 21.57 0.19
N ALA A 321 17.08 21.85 0.88
CA ALA A 321 18.25 20.96 0.86
C ALA A 321 17.91 19.58 1.45
N GLU A 322 17.14 19.52 2.55
CA GLU A 322 16.62 18.26 3.10
C GLU A 322 15.69 17.54 2.14
N TYR A 323 14.80 18.27 1.45
CA TYR A 323 13.90 17.73 0.44
C TYR A 323 14.67 17.13 -0.75
N GLN A 324 15.74 17.79 -1.21
CA GLN A 324 16.61 17.27 -2.25
C GLN A 324 17.34 16.00 -1.80
N ARG A 325 17.83 15.95 -0.55
CA ARG A 325 18.44 14.73 0.01
C ARG A 325 17.43 13.58 0.09
N ALA A 326 16.21 13.85 0.54
CA ALA A 326 15.15 12.85 0.65
C ALA A 326 14.76 12.21 -0.69
N GLN A 327 14.94 12.92 -1.80
CA GLN A 327 14.72 12.38 -3.15
C GLN A 327 15.81 11.43 -3.63
N ASP A 328 16.99 11.41 -3.00
CA ASP A 328 18.04 10.44 -3.33
C ASP A 328 17.63 9.04 -2.83
N PRO A 329 17.45 8.05 -3.71
CA PRO A 329 17.02 6.72 -3.30
C PRO A 329 18.00 6.05 -2.32
N SER A 330 19.30 6.36 -2.42
CA SER A 330 20.30 5.82 -1.50
C SER A 330 20.22 6.45 -0.10
N TRP A 331 19.75 7.70 0.01
CA TRP A 331 19.46 8.35 1.29
C TRP A 331 18.20 7.78 1.92
N SER A 332 17.10 7.67 1.15
CA SER A 332 15.85 7.13 1.69
C SER A 332 16.00 5.71 2.21
N SER A 333 16.75 4.87 1.51
CA SER A 333 17.05 3.52 1.98
C SER A 333 17.95 3.51 3.21
N LEU A 334 18.90 4.45 3.32
CA LEU A 334 19.75 4.56 4.49
C LEU A 334 18.96 4.94 5.75
N VAL A 335 18.12 5.98 5.68
CA VAL A 335 17.29 6.43 6.81
C VAL A 335 16.41 5.28 7.31
N GLU A 336 15.82 4.51 6.39
CA GLU A 336 15.00 3.36 6.75
C GLU A 336 15.79 2.24 7.43
N VAL A 337 17.02 1.95 6.97
CA VAL A 337 17.91 0.98 7.62
C VAL A 337 18.30 1.47 9.03
N LEU A 338 18.69 2.74 9.18
CA LEU A 338 19.03 3.32 10.48
C LEU A 338 17.85 3.20 11.45
N ARG A 339 16.63 3.51 11.00
CA ARG A 339 15.40 3.39 11.80
C ARG A 339 15.14 1.96 12.27
N ARG A 340 15.29 0.95 11.39
CA ARG A 340 15.09 -0.46 11.73
C ARG A 340 16.12 -0.99 12.73
N HIS A 341 17.37 -0.54 12.58
CA HIS A 341 18.48 -0.92 13.45
C HIS A 341 18.64 0.00 14.67
N GLN A 342 17.74 0.98 14.84
CA GLN A 342 17.74 1.95 15.94
C GLN A 342 19.08 2.72 16.05
N LEU A 343 19.69 3.03 14.90
CA LEU A 343 20.95 3.75 14.80
C LEU A 343 20.72 5.28 14.77
N PRO A 344 21.70 6.09 15.21
CA PRO A 344 21.57 7.55 15.19
C PRO A 344 21.37 8.12 13.79
N ALA A 345 20.48 9.10 13.66
CA ALA A 345 20.23 9.80 12.39
C ALA A 345 21.48 10.52 11.83
N THR A 346 22.41 10.93 12.70
CA THR A 346 23.69 11.54 12.31
C THR A 346 24.58 10.62 11.46
N ALA A 347 24.34 9.30 11.50
CA ALA A 347 25.00 8.37 10.60
C ALA A 347 24.56 8.59 9.14
N ALA A 348 23.33 9.04 8.90
CA ALA A 348 22.83 9.33 7.56
C ALA A 348 23.64 10.45 6.90
N ASP A 349 23.83 11.56 7.62
CA ASP A 349 24.57 12.73 7.14
C ASP A 349 26.02 12.35 6.79
N SER A 350 26.68 11.57 7.66
CA SER A 350 28.06 11.12 7.43
C SER A 350 28.21 10.24 6.18
N ILE A 351 27.29 9.29 5.96
CA ILE A 351 27.31 8.45 4.75
C ILE A 351 26.96 9.25 3.50
N TYR A 352 26.07 10.23 3.60
CA TYR A 352 25.71 11.10 2.48
C TYR A 352 26.89 11.97 2.03
N GLU A 353 27.59 12.60 2.98
CA GLU A 353 28.80 13.36 2.67
C GLU A 353 29.94 12.46 2.19
N LEU A 354 30.09 11.25 2.74
CA LEU A 354 31.01 10.24 2.19
C LEU A 354 30.69 9.95 0.73
N LYS A 355 29.43 9.67 0.40
CA LYS A 355 29.00 9.40 -0.98
C LYS A 355 29.36 10.55 -1.90
N LYS A 356 28.98 11.77 -1.56
CA LYS A 356 29.24 12.97 -2.36
C LYS A 356 30.74 13.19 -2.58
N THR A 357 31.54 13.01 -1.54
CA THR A 357 32.99 13.15 -1.60
C THR A 357 33.63 12.04 -2.44
N ALA A 358 33.20 10.79 -2.29
CA ALA A 358 33.70 9.66 -3.05
C ALA A 358 33.32 9.74 -4.53
N GLU A 359 32.11 10.19 -4.86
CA GLU A 359 31.69 10.41 -6.24
C GLU A 359 32.49 11.54 -6.92
N GLU A 360 32.82 12.61 -6.20
CA GLU A 360 33.70 13.66 -6.70
C GLU A 360 35.13 13.17 -6.90
N GLN A 361 35.69 12.43 -5.94
CA GLN A 361 37.02 11.82 -6.09
C GLN A 361 37.07 10.86 -7.27
N LYS A 362 36.02 10.03 -7.45
CA LYS A 362 35.89 9.19 -8.63
C LYS A 362 35.91 10.02 -9.92
N ARG A 363 35.13 11.10 -10.01
CA ARG A 363 35.14 11.99 -11.17
C ARG A 363 36.54 12.53 -11.46
N GLN A 364 37.27 12.96 -10.44
CA GLN A 364 38.63 13.47 -10.58
C GLN A 364 39.61 12.39 -11.07
N LEU A 365 39.55 11.17 -10.52
CA LEU A 365 40.38 10.03 -10.97
C LEU A 365 40.09 9.64 -12.42
N MET A 366 38.83 9.71 -12.85
CA MET A 366 38.41 9.44 -14.23
C MET A 366 38.86 10.53 -15.20
N ALA A 367 38.83 11.80 -14.78
CA ALA A 367 39.27 12.94 -15.58
C ALA A 367 40.81 13.06 -15.67
N ASN A 368 41.53 12.48 -14.72
CA ASN A 368 42.99 12.57 -14.65
C ASN A 368 43.65 11.77 -15.79
N ARG A 369 44.30 12.50 -16.71
CA ARG A 369 45.00 11.95 -17.87
C ARG A 369 46.41 11.45 -17.55
N ASP A 370 46.94 11.78 -16.38
CA ASP A 370 48.28 11.36 -15.93
C ASP A 370 48.30 9.95 -15.34
N LEU A 371 47.13 9.35 -15.09
CA LEU A 371 46.99 7.98 -14.61
C LEU A 371 46.79 7.03 -15.78
N ASP A 372 47.57 5.94 -15.80
CA ASP A 372 47.32 4.84 -16.72
C ASP A 372 46.08 4.02 -16.29
N ALA A 373 45.69 3.04 -17.13
CA ALA A 373 44.49 2.25 -16.87
C ALA A 373 44.61 1.36 -15.60
N ALA A 374 45.80 0.86 -15.29
CA ALA A 374 46.03 0.00 -14.14
C ALA A 374 46.06 0.82 -12.84
N GLU A 375 46.73 1.96 -12.85
CA GLU A 375 46.77 2.93 -11.75
C GLU A 375 45.38 3.48 -11.45
N ARG A 376 44.61 3.85 -12.47
CA ARG A 376 43.22 4.31 -12.30
C ARG A 376 42.35 3.23 -11.66
N ARG A 377 42.46 1.97 -12.12
CA ARG A 377 41.71 0.86 -11.54
C ARG A 377 42.09 0.60 -10.08
N ALA A 378 43.38 0.66 -9.75
CA ALA A 378 43.85 0.50 -8.37
C ALA A 378 43.35 1.64 -7.46
N ALA A 379 43.39 2.88 -7.93
CA ALA A 379 42.89 4.03 -7.18
C ALA A 379 41.38 3.96 -6.92
N LEU A 380 40.59 3.55 -7.92
CA LEU A 380 39.14 3.33 -7.77
C LEU A 380 38.81 2.16 -6.83
N ALA A 381 39.61 1.09 -6.86
CA ALA A 381 39.46 -0.03 -5.93
C ALA A 381 39.74 0.40 -4.48
N ALA A 382 40.81 1.16 -4.25
CA ALA A 382 41.13 1.70 -2.92
C ALA A 382 40.06 2.69 -2.43
N LEU A 383 39.54 3.55 -3.31
CA LEU A 383 38.43 4.46 -3.00
C LEU A 383 37.18 3.69 -2.56
N LYS A 384 36.82 2.64 -3.31
CA LYS A 384 35.70 1.76 -2.96
C LYS A 384 35.92 1.09 -1.59
N GLU A 385 37.06 0.46 -1.38
CA GLU A 385 37.36 -0.27 -0.14
C GLU A 385 37.30 0.66 1.08
N ASN A 386 37.90 1.86 0.98
CA ASN A 386 37.84 2.85 2.05
C ASN A 386 36.42 3.31 2.34
N ALA A 387 35.59 3.54 1.32
CA ALA A 387 34.20 3.94 1.50
C ALA A 387 33.36 2.81 2.13
N GLU A 388 33.58 1.56 1.72
CA GLU A 388 32.91 0.38 2.31
C GLU A 388 33.31 0.18 3.77
N GLN A 389 34.60 0.32 4.11
CA GLN A 389 35.08 0.22 5.49
C GLN A 389 34.52 1.32 6.38
N TYR A 390 34.48 2.57 5.89
CA TYR A 390 33.88 3.67 6.64
C TYR A 390 32.39 3.41 6.90
N ALA A 391 31.65 3.00 5.88
CA ALA A 391 30.22 2.70 6.01
C ALA A 391 29.96 1.49 6.93
N LEU A 392 30.79 0.44 6.84
CA LEU A 392 30.72 -0.72 7.71
C LEU A 392 30.98 -0.35 9.18
N ASN A 393 31.96 0.50 9.45
CA ASN A 393 32.28 0.93 10.82
C ASN A 393 31.18 1.78 11.43
N LEU A 394 30.52 2.62 10.63
CA LEU A 394 29.48 3.51 11.12
C LEU A 394 28.14 2.81 11.31
N LEU A 395 27.77 1.90 10.41
CA LEU A 395 26.49 1.18 10.44
C LEU A 395 26.56 -0.13 11.23
N GLY A 396 27.74 -0.72 11.33
CA GLY A 396 27.92 -2.09 11.82
C GLY A 396 27.52 -3.15 10.78
N PRO A 397 27.92 -4.43 10.97
CA PRO A 397 27.81 -5.46 9.95
C PRO A 397 26.38 -5.75 9.47
N ALA A 398 25.41 -5.78 10.39
CA ALA A 398 24.02 -6.11 10.07
C ALA A 398 23.35 -5.00 9.23
N ALA A 399 23.40 -3.76 9.71
CA ALA A 399 22.83 -2.62 9.01
C ALA A 399 23.58 -2.31 7.71
N PHE A 400 24.89 -2.48 7.66
CA PHE A 400 25.67 -2.32 6.42
C PHE A 400 25.24 -3.33 5.34
N LYS A 401 25.09 -4.61 5.70
CA LYS A 401 24.64 -5.65 4.77
C LYS A 401 23.25 -5.33 4.20
N GLU A 402 22.33 -4.89 5.05
CA GLU A 402 20.99 -4.48 4.61
C GLU A 402 21.04 -3.21 3.74
N TYR A 403 21.86 -2.23 4.12
CA TYR A 403 22.07 -1.03 3.33
C TYR A 403 22.61 -1.34 1.94
N GLN A 404 23.59 -2.23 1.80
CA GLN A 404 24.12 -2.67 0.51
C GLN A 404 23.03 -3.24 -0.41
N GLN A 405 22.03 -3.93 0.14
CA GLN A 405 20.93 -4.52 -0.62
C GLN A 405 19.87 -3.49 -1.02
N MET A 406 19.66 -2.46 -0.20
CA MET A 406 18.55 -1.51 -0.36
C MET A 406 18.93 -0.15 -0.94
N GLY A 407 20.16 0.31 -0.76
CA GLY A 407 20.58 1.71 -1.01
C GLY A 407 22.05 1.93 -1.31
N GLY A 408 22.91 0.97 -0.97
CA GLY A 408 24.37 1.07 -1.04
C GLY A 408 24.98 0.70 -2.39
N TRP A 409 24.19 0.61 -3.48
CA TRP A 409 24.71 0.28 -4.81
C TRP A 409 25.78 1.27 -5.31
N TRP A 410 25.75 2.52 -4.83
CA TRP A 410 26.74 3.53 -5.19
C TRP A 410 28.16 3.12 -4.75
N LEU A 411 28.31 2.40 -3.63
CA LEU A 411 29.59 1.86 -3.17
C LEU A 411 30.17 0.88 -4.21
N ALA A 412 29.34 -0.02 -4.74
CA ALA A 412 29.75 -0.94 -5.78
C ALA A 412 30.14 -0.21 -7.08
N ASN A 413 29.47 0.92 -7.38
CA ASN A 413 29.76 1.73 -8.53
C ASN A 413 31.06 2.54 -8.40
N LEU A 414 31.62 2.75 -7.20
CA LEU A 414 32.89 3.47 -7.05
C LEU A 414 34.06 2.77 -7.74
N GLY A 415 34.08 1.43 -7.71
CA GLY A 415 35.15 0.62 -8.30
C GLY A 415 35.00 0.36 -9.81
N ARG A 416 33.99 0.94 -10.47
CA ARG A 416 33.67 0.73 -11.89
C ARG A 416 34.10 1.89 -12.78
#